data_AF-A0A356UCN6-F1
#
_entry.id   AF-A0A356UCN6-F1
#
_cell.length_a   1.000
_cell.length_b   1.000
_cell.length_c   1.000
_cell.angle_alpha   90.00
_cell.angle_beta   90.00
_cell.angle_gamma   90.00
#
_symmetry.space_group_name_H-M   'P 1'
#
loop_
_entity.id
_entity.type
_entity.pdbx_description
1 polymer ?
#
loop_
_entity_poly.entity_id
_entity_poly.type
_entity_poly.pdbx_seq_one_letter_code
_entity_poly.pdbx_strand_id
1 'polypeptide(L)'
;VGKYVELPDAYLSIVESLKHAGFQFNCEIEIEWIYAEQIEKEGCEQLLRDVDAILVPGGFGDRGIEGKIATARYARENRIPYLGICLGMQCAVIEFARNVCGLKGANSLEFDPDTQYPVVHLMPGQKQVEHKGGTMRLGV
;
A
#
# COMPACT_ATOMS: atom_id res chain seq x y z
N VAL A 1 5.19 -6.09 1.10
CA VAL A 1 5.25 -5.20 2.29
C VAL A 1 3.86 -5.02 2.89
N GLY A 2 3.63 -5.44 4.15
CA GLY A 2 2.29 -5.44 4.75
C GLY A 2 2.27 -5.17 6.26
N LYS A 3 1.06 -5.17 6.85
CA LYS A 3 0.84 -4.98 8.29
C LYS A 3 0.92 -6.30 9.09
N TYR A 4 0.31 -7.37 8.57
CA TYR A 4 0.21 -8.68 9.24
C TYR A 4 1.09 -9.74 8.57
N VAL A 5 2.41 -9.52 8.48
CA VAL A 5 3.25 -10.49 7.75
C VAL A 5 3.58 -11.77 8.54
N GLU A 6 3.36 -11.78 9.86
CA GLU A 6 3.38 -12.99 10.72
C GLU A 6 2.17 -13.91 10.56
N LEU A 7 1.10 -13.44 9.90
CA LEU A 7 -0.10 -14.23 9.61
C LEU A 7 -0.23 -14.38 8.09
N PRO A 8 0.50 -15.34 7.47
CA PRO A 8 0.43 -15.57 6.03
C PRO A 8 -1.01 -15.74 5.51
N ASP A 9 -1.87 -16.33 6.34
CA ASP A 9 -3.29 -16.54 6.06
C ASP A 9 -4.05 -15.23 5.80
N ALA A 10 -3.62 -14.12 6.41
CA ALA A 10 -4.23 -12.80 6.18
C ALA A 10 -4.11 -12.34 4.71
N TYR A 11 -3.19 -12.94 3.95
CA TYR A 11 -2.95 -12.63 2.54
C TYR A 11 -3.05 -13.87 1.63
N LEU A 12 -3.67 -14.96 2.10
CA LEU A 12 -3.74 -16.23 1.36
C LEU A 12 -4.26 -16.05 -0.07
N SER A 13 -5.32 -15.25 -0.26
CA SER A 13 -5.87 -14.99 -1.60
C SER A 13 -4.87 -14.29 -2.54
N ILE A 14 -4.01 -13.42 -2.01
CA ILE A 14 -2.96 -12.75 -2.77
C ILE A 14 -1.85 -13.76 -3.11
N VAL A 15 -1.42 -14.56 -2.13
CA VAL A 15 -0.39 -15.59 -2.31
C VAL A 15 -0.79 -16.58 -3.40
N GLU A 16 -2.01 -17.12 -3.34
CA GLU A 16 -2.50 -18.07 -4.35
C GLU A 16 -2.66 -17.42 -5.73
N SER A 17 -3.09 -16.15 -5.79
CA SER A 17 -3.17 -15.41 -7.05
C SER A 17 -1.78 -15.22 -7.70
N LEU A 18 -0.75 -14.95 -6.89
CA LEU A 18 0.62 -14.85 -7.38
C LEU A 18 1.13 -16.20 -7.88
N LYS A 19 0.93 -17.28 -7.12
CA LYS A 19 1.28 -18.65 -7.57
C LYS A 19 0.62 -18.99 -8.91
N HIS A 20 -0.67 -18.68 -9.05
CA HIS A 20 -1.41 -18.86 -10.30
C HIS A 20 -0.78 -18.09 -11.47
N ALA A 21 -0.34 -16.85 -11.26
CA ALA A 21 0.38 -16.09 -12.27
C ALA A 21 1.74 -16.74 -12.61
N GLY A 22 2.49 -17.20 -11.62
CA GLY A 22 3.77 -17.89 -11.80
C GLY A 22 3.68 -19.12 -12.69
N PHE A 23 2.63 -19.94 -12.52
CA PHE A 23 2.40 -21.13 -13.36
C PHE A 23 2.31 -20.81 -14.86
N GLN A 24 1.63 -19.72 -15.23
CA GLN A 24 1.50 -19.31 -16.63
C GLN A 24 2.85 -18.99 -17.28
N PHE A 25 3.82 -18.52 -16.49
CA PHE A 25 5.15 -18.14 -16.96
C PHE A 25 6.22 -19.19 -16.63
N ASN A 26 5.83 -20.38 -16.14
CA ASN A 26 6.74 -21.42 -15.67
C ASN A 26 7.80 -20.86 -14.69
N CYS A 27 7.36 -20.00 -13.78
CA CYS A 27 8.19 -19.31 -12.80
C CYS A 27 7.66 -19.58 -11.39
N GLU A 28 8.57 -19.89 -10.46
CA GLU A 28 8.26 -19.99 -9.04
C GLU A 28 8.38 -18.59 -8.40
N ILE A 29 7.33 -18.15 -7.71
CA ILE A 29 7.32 -16.85 -7.03
C ILE A 29 7.70 -17.06 -5.58
N GLU A 30 8.88 -16.58 -5.21
CA GLU A 30 9.35 -16.50 -3.83
C GLU A 30 8.81 -15.21 -3.17
N ILE A 31 8.17 -15.34 -2.01
CA ILE A 31 7.54 -14.21 -1.32
C ILE A 31 8.33 -13.87 -0.06
N GLU A 32 8.97 -12.71 -0.09
CA GLU A 32 9.61 -12.09 1.06
C GLU A 32 8.64 -11.21 1.85
N TRP A 33 8.46 -11.56 3.13
CA TRP A 33 7.46 -10.98 4.02
C TRP A 33 8.06 -9.83 4.83
N ILE A 34 7.78 -8.59 4.42
CA ILE A 34 8.36 -7.40 5.03
C ILE A 34 7.31 -6.55 5.74
N TYR A 35 7.56 -6.24 7.02
CA TYR A 35 6.74 -5.36 7.83
C TYR A 35 6.87 -3.89 7.41
N ALA A 36 5.74 -3.23 7.20
CA ALA A 36 5.74 -1.80 6.93
C ALA A 36 6.32 -0.97 8.10
N GLU A 37 6.05 -1.34 9.35
CA GLU A 37 6.61 -0.67 10.55
C GLU A 37 8.12 -0.91 10.70
N GLN A 38 8.66 -1.99 10.10
CA GLN A 38 10.11 -2.21 10.09
C GLN A 38 10.79 -1.28 9.08
N ILE A 39 10.15 -1.03 7.93
CA ILE A 39 10.62 -0.04 6.96
C ILE A 39 10.66 1.37 7.56
N GLU A 40 9.71 1.73 8.43
CA GLU A 40 9.72 3.01 9.13
C GLU A 40 10.93 3.17 10.06
N LYS A 41 11.41 2.08 10.65
CA LYS A 41 12.53 2.07 11.61
C LYS A 41 13.89 1.92 10.93
N GLU A 42 13.98 1.02 9.98
CA GLU A 42 15.24 0.53 9.39
C GLU A 42 15.47 1.08 7.97
N GLY A 43 14.44 1.61 7.33
CA GLY A 43 14.49 2.12 5.97
C GLY A 43 14.29 1.03 4.91
N CYS A 44 14.14 1.47 3.66
CA CYS A 44 13.87 0.58 2.52
C CYS A 44 15.10 -0.16 2.03
N GLU A 45 16.27 0.50 2.01
CA GLU A 45 17.48 0.00 1.33
C GLU A 45 17.88 -1.40 1.80
N GLN A 46 17.97 -1.61 3.11
CA GLN A 46 18.39 -2.91 3.65
C GLN A 46 17.34 -4.01 3.43
N LEU A 47 16.06 -3.65 3.47
CA LEU A 47 14.95 -4.61 3.46
C LEU A 47 14.47 -4.96 2.04
N LEU A 48 14.67 -4.05 1.07
CA LEU A 48 14.12 -4.16 -0.28
C LEU A 48 15.20 -4.26 -1.38
N ARG A 49 16.49 -4.30 -1.04
CA ARG A 49 17.58 -4.35 -2.04
C ARG A 49 17.54 -5.56 -2.97
N ASP A 50 17.09 -6.71 -2.48
CA ASP A 50 17.21 -7.99 -3.18
C ASP A 50 15.87 -8.44 -3.80
N VAL A 51 14.83 -7.57 -3.82
CA VAL A 51 13.52 -7.92 -4.39
C VAL A 51 13.37 -7.44 -5.84
N ASP A 52 12.85 -8.30 -6.70
CA ASP A 52 12.59 -7.97 -8.12
C ASP A 52 11.31 -7.18 -8.34
N ALA A 53 10.35 -7.27 -7.41
CA ALA A 53 9.07 -6.58 -7.47
C ALA A 53 8.48 -6.38 -6.07
N ILE A 54 7.63 -5.37 -5.91
CA ILE A 54 7.03 -5.03 -4.63
C ILE A 54 5.51 -5.02 -4.73
N LEU A 55 4.85 -5.76 -3.84
CA LEU A 55 3.41 -5.69 -3.63
C LEU A 55 3.10 -5.05 -2.27
N VAL A 56 2.21 -4.05 -2.27
CA VAL A 56 1.61 -3.47 -1.06
C VAL A 56 0.11 -3.77 -1.08
N PRO A 57 -0.39 -4.60 -0.14
CA PRO A 57 -1.77 -5.05 -0.15
C PRO A 57 -2.71 -3.97 0.39
N GLY A 58 -4.00 -4.27 0.35
CA GLY A 58 -5.00 -3.50 1.07
C GLY A 58 -4.78 -3.52 2.58
N GLY A 59 -5.44 -2.62 3.29
CA GLY A 59 -5.41 -2.58 4.74
C GLY A 59 -6.29 -1.46 5.28
N PHE A 60 -6.32 -1.37 6.62
CA PHE A 60 -7.08 -0.37 7.35
C PHE A 60 -6.24 0.19 8.51
N GLY A 61 -6.51 1.44 8.84
CA GLY A 61 -5.80 2.19 9.87
C GLY A 61 -4.46 2.76 9.41
N ASP A 62 -3.90 3.57 10.29
CA ASP A 62 -2.70 4.40 10.11
C ASP A 62 -1.37 3.66 10.31
N ARG A 63 -1.38 2.50 10.97
CA ARG A 63 -0.19 1.71 11.26
C ARG A 63 0.59 1.32 9.99
N GLY A 64 1.87 1.66 9.96
CA GLY A 64 2.79 1.35 8.88
C GLY A 64 2.52 2.14 7.59
N ILE A 65 1.73 3.22 7.62
CA ILE A 65 1.40 3.99 6.42
C ILE A 65 2.64 4.69 5.85
N GLU A 66 3.47 5.31 6.69
CA GLU A 66 4.67 6.00 6.20
C GLU A 66 5.70 4.99 5.66
N GLY A 67 5.76 3.78 6.24
CA GLY A 67 6.55 2.68 5.68
C GLY A 67 6.09 2.25 4.29
N LYS A 68 4.76 2.17 4.06
CA LYS A 68 4.19 1.86 2.73
C LYS A 68 4.41 2.99 1.71
N ILE A 69 4.33 4.25 2.15
CA ILE A 69 4.64 5.43 1.31
C ILE A 69 6.13 5.43 0.94
N ALA A 70 7.02 5.19 1.91
CA ALA A 70 8.46 5.05 1.67
C ALA A 70 8.76 3.89 0.72
N THR A 71 8.05 2.76 0.85
CA THR A 71 8.14 1.62 -0.07
C THR A 71 7.78 2.00 -1.50
N ALA A 72 6.68 2.75 -1.70
CA ALA A 72 6.28 3.20 -3.03
C ALA A 72 7.34 4.14 -3.65
N ARG A 73 7.94 5.00 -2.83
CA ARG A 73 9.02 5.90 -3.24
C ARG A 73 10.23 5.11 -3.69
N TYR A 74 10.64 4.15 -2.86
CA TYR A 74 11.77 3.27 -3.14
C TYR A 74 11.59 2.54 -4.46
N ALA A 75 10.40 1.98 -4.69
CA ALA A 75 10.08 1.30 -5.93
C ALA A 75 10.19 2.25 -7.14
N ARG A 76 9.62 3.46 -7.04
CA ARG A 76 9.67 4.47 -8.12
C ARG A 76 11.10 4.92 -8.42
N GLU A 77 11.88 5.25 -7.40
CA GLU A 77 13.24 5.79 -7.56
C GLU A 77 14.22 4.74 -8.09
N ASN A 78 14.05 3.48 -7.71
CA ASN A 78 14.88 2.36 -8.18
C ASN A 78 14.31 1.62 -9.39
N ARG A 79 13.17 2.07 -9.94
CA ARG A 79 12.47 1.45 -11.08
C ARG A 79 12.10 -0.02 -10.84
N ILE A 80 11.76 -0.36 -9.60
CA ILE A 80 11.28 -1.69 -9.23
C ILE A 80 9.76 -1.75 -9.54
N PRO A 81 9.28 -2.78 -10.25
CA PRO A 81 7.85 -3.01 -10.46
C PRO A 81 7.07 -2.98 -9.14
N TYR A 82 5.99 -2.20 -9.12
CA TYR A 82 5.16 -1.99 -7.93
C TYR A 82 3.69 -2.29 -8.21
N LEU A 83 3.07 -3.12 -7.35
CA LEU A 83 1.63 -3.39 -7.36
C LEU A 83 1.00 -2.95 -6.04
N GLY A 84 0.29 -1.83 -6.07
CA GLY A 84 -0.49 -1.31 -4.95
C GLY A 84 -1.95 -1.74 -5.03
N ILE A 85 -2.43 -2.51 -4.06
CA ILE A 85 -3.82 -2.97 -3.99
C ILE A 85 -4.58 -2.11 -2.97
N CYS A 86 -5.65 -1.45 -3.40
CA CYS A 86 -6.51 -0.63 -2.53
C CYS A 86 -5.70 0.43 -1.75
N LEU A 87 -5.41 0.19 -0.46
CA LEU A 87 -4.55 1.05 0.35
C LEU A 87 -3.15 1.22 -0.25
N GLY A 88 -2.56 0.18 -0.84
CA GLY A 88 -1.27 0.30 -1.53
C GLY A 88 -1.29 1.31 -2.68
N MET A 89 -2.40 1.37 -3.42
CA MET A 89 -2.58 2.39 -4.46
C MET A 89 -2.67 3.80 -3.86
N GLN A 90 -3.40 3.96 -2.75
CA GLN A 90 -3.47 5.24 -2.04
C GLN A 90 -2.09 5.71 -1.56
N CYS A 91 -1.28 4.81 -0.99
CA CYS A 91 0.09 5.12 -0.57
C CYS A 91 0.96 5.60 -1.74
N ALA A 92 0.83 4.98 -2.93
CA ALA A 92 1.55 5.42 -4.13
C ALA A 92 1.10 6.81 -4.60
N VAL A 93 -0.20 7.12 -4.55
CA VAL A 93 -0.71 8.46 -4.86
C VAL A 93 -0.14 9.52 -3.91
N ILE A 94 -0.15 9.22 -2.60
CA ILE A 94 0.41 10.11 -1.58
C ILE A 94 1.91 10.34 -1.82
N GLU A 95 2.67 9.28 -2.07
CA GLU A 95 4.10 9.37 -2.39
C GLU A 95 4.36 10.29 -3.58
N PHE A 96 3.65 10.04 -4.69
CA PHE A 96 3.89 10.76 -5.94
C PHE A 96 3.51 12.25 -5.79
N ALA A 97 2.39 12.53 -5.11
CA ALA A 97 1.97 13.90 -4.82
C ALA A 97 3.03 14.66 -3.99
N ARG A 98 3.59 14.01 -2.96
CA ARG A 98 4.61 14.62 -2.09
C ARG A 98 5.94 14.84 -2.83
N ASN A 99 6.41 13.85 -3.58
CA ASN A 99 7.81 13.83 -4.07
C ASN A 99 7.96 14.28 -5.53
N VAL A 100 6.96 14.05 -6.38
CA VAL A 100 7.02 14.41 -7.80
C VAL A 100 6.23 15.69 -8.08
N CYS A 101 5.02 15.81 -7.53
CA CYS A 101 4.19 17.01 -7.73
C CYS A 101 4.56 18.16 -6.78
N GLY A 102 5.43 17.93 -5.79
CA GLY A 102 5.89 18.94 -4.84
C GLY A 102 4.84 19.38 -3.81
N LEU A 103 3.73 18.66 -3.68
CA LEU A 103 2.67 18.91 -2.68
C LEU A 103 3.11 18.38 -1.32
N LYS A 104 4.07 19.07 -0.69
CA LYS A 104 4.61 18.69 0.62
C LYS A 104 3.47 18.60 1.65
N GLY A 105 3.36 17.46 2.31
CA GLY A 105 2.30 17.19 3.28
C GLY A 105 1.02 16.61 2.68
N ALA A 106 0.95 16.33 1.37
CA ALA A 106 -0.20 15.65 0.79
C ALA A 106 -0.49 14.31 1.46
N ASN A 107 -1.76 14.02 1.72
CA ASN A 107 -2.15 12.82 2.46
C ASN A 107 -3.59 12.39 2.17
N SER A 108 -3.99 11.25 2.75
CA SER A 108 -5.38 10.88 2.93
C SER A 108 -5.95 11.58 4.16
N LEU A 109 -7.19 12.07 4.07
CA LEU A 109 -7.91 12.56 5.24
C LEU A 109 -8.20 11.48 6.28
N GLU A 110 -8.07 10.20 5.93
CA GLU A 110 -8.14 9.10 6.92
C GLU A 110 -6.94 9.14 7.89
N PHE A 111 -5.77 9.57 7.43
CA PHE A 111 -4.52 9.52 8.20
C PHE A 111 -4.08 10.89 8.71
N ASP A 112 -4.39 11.95 7.96
CA ASP A 112 -4.09 13.33 8.32
C ASP A 112 -5.29 14.22 7.94
N PRO A 113 -6.23 14.43 8.87
CA PRO A 113 -7.42 15.26 8.65
C PRO A 113 -7.10 16.74 8.37
N ASP A 114 -5.92 17.20 8.78
CA ASP A 114 -5.50 18.60 8.71
C ASP A 114 -4.60 18.88 7.48
N THR A 115 -4.36 17.87 6.62
CA THR A 115 -3.53 18.04 5.43
C THR A 115 -4.08 19.14 4.53
N GLN A 116 -3.18 20.04 4.09
CA GLN A 116 -3.52 21.08 3.13
C GLN A 116 -3.77 20.51 1.72
N TYR A 117 -3.35 19.27 1.45
CA TYR A 117 -3.47 18.63 0.14
C TYR A 117 -4.10 17.22 0.27
N PRO A 118 -5.45 17.14 0.42
CA PRO A 118 -6.16 15.88 0.58
C PRO A 118 -6.30 15.13 -0.75
N VAL A 119 -5.24 14.41 -1.14
CA VAL A 119 -5.20 13.65 -2.41
C VAL A 119 -6.01 12.36 -2.36
N VAL A 120 -6.34 11.89 -1.17
CA VAL A 120 -7.29 10.79 -0.96
C VAL A 120 -8.38 11.29 -0.01
N HIS A 121 -9.63 11.22 -0.48
CA HIS A 121 -10.79 11.73 0.24
C HIS A 121 -11.99 10.80 0.02
N LEU A 122 -12.83 10.64 1.05
CA LEU A 122 -14.20 10.12 0.90
C LEU A 122 -14.95 10.84 -0.22
N MET A 123 -15.72 10.10 -1.02
CA MET A 123 -16.54 10.70 -2.07
C MET A 123 -17.62 11.61 -1.44
N PRO A 124 -18.00 12.73 -2.07
CA PRO A 124 -18.96 13.68 -1.52
C PRO A 124 -20.27 13.05 -1.03
N GLY A 125 -20.80 12.05 -1.76
CA GLY A 125 -22.02 11.32 -1.38
C GLY A 125 -21.89 10.37 -0.18
N GLN A 126 -20.66 10.08 0.28
CA GLN A 126 -20.42 9.25 1.46
C GLN A 126 -20.29 10.07 2.75
N LYS A 127 -20.15 11.40 2.66
CA LYS A 127 -20.00 12.29 3.83
C LYS A 127 -21.25 12.34 4.72
N GLN A 128 -22.43 12.13 4.14
CA GLN A 128 -23.72 12.19 4.85
C GLN A 128 -24.17 10.83 5.41
N VAL A 129 -23.34 9.80 5.28
CA VAL A 129 -23.67 8.44 5.73
C VAL A 129 -23.13 8.26 7.16
N GLU A 130 -23.97 8.55 8.15
CA GLU A 130 -23.62 8.45 9.58
C GLU A 130 -23.63 7.00 10.11
N HIS A 131 -24.37 6.10 9.45
CA HIS A 131 -24.42 4.69 9.81
C HIS A 131 -23.23 3.92 9.20
N LYS A 132 -22.22 3.62 10.03
CA LYS A 132 -21.02 2.83 9.69
C LYS A 132 -21.29 1.33 9.49
N GLY A 133 -22.40 0.95 8.87
CA GLY A 133 -22.75 -0.43 8.56
C GLY A 133 -23.37 -0.55 7.16
N GLY A 134 -22.68 -1.22 6.24
CA GLY A 134 -23.24 -1.64 4.94
C GLY A 134 -23.18 -0.66 3.75
N THR A 135 -22.37 0.41 3.81
CA THR A 135 -22.27 1.42 2.72
C THR A 135 -20.87 1.54 2.09
N MET A 136 -19.96 0.64 2.45
CA MET A 136 -18.68 0.50 1.74
C MET A 136 -18.95 0.16 0.29
N ARG A 137 -18.14 0.72 -0.63
CA ARG A 137 -18.19 0.33 -2.04
C ARG A 137 -17.76 -1.13 -2.13
N LEU A 138 -18.74 -2.01 -2.25
CA LEU A 138 -18.59 -3.46 -2.27
C LEU A 138 -19.24 -3.99 -3.55
N GLY A 139 -18.69 -5.08 -4.09
CA GLY A 139 -19.25 -5.73 -5.28
C GLY A 139 -20.69 -6.21 -5.07
N VAL A 140 -21.37 -6.48 -6.18
CA VAL A 140 -22.74 -7.04 -6.23
C VAL A 140 -22.70 -8.56 -6.15
#